data_AF-G1TRS7-F1
#
_entry.id   AF-G1TRS7-F1
#
_cell.length_a   1.000
_cell.length_b   1.000
_cell.length_c   1.000
_cell.angle_alpha   90.00
_cell.angle_beta   90.00
_cell.angle_gamma   90.00
#
_symmetry.space_group_name_H-M   'P 1'
#
loop_
_entity.id
_entity.type
_entity.pdbx_description
1 polymer ?
#
loop_
_entity_poly.entity_id
_entity_poly.type
_entity_poly.pdbx_seq_one_letter_code
_entity_poly.pdbx_strand_id
1 'polypeptide(L)'
;MIPKVEWAALLEAANTLHQAEVPKEQVEGYECDEAFLHKMHHVLLEVEVLEGTLQCPESGRLFPISRGIPNMLLSDEETES
;
A
#
# COMPACT_ATOMS: atom_id res chain seq x y z
N MET A 1 -5.80 3.16 13.11
CA MET A 1 -5.50 3.01 11.66
C MET A 1 -6.04 1.71 11.11
N ILE A 2 -5.85 0.60 11.83
CA ILE A 2 -6.17 -0.76 11.36
C ILE A 2 -7.60 -0.94 10.80
N PRO A 3 -8.69 -0.44 11.42
CA PRO A 3 -10.04 -0.58 10.85
C PRO A 3 -10.28 0.15 9.51
N LYS A 4 -9.35 1.02 9.09
CA LYS A 4 -9.43 1.76 7.82
C LYS A 4 -8.56 1.15 6.72
N VAL A 5 -7.82 0.09 7.02
CA VAL A 5 -6.91 -0.58 6.09
C VAL A 5 -7.74 -1.42 5.14
N GLU A 6 -7.49 -1.28 3.84
CA GLU A 6 -8.01 -2.21 2.85
C GLU A 6 -7.05 -3.39 2.67
N TRP A 7 -7.44 -4.55 3.20
CA TRP A 7 -6.55 -5.70 3.37
C TRP A 7 -6.09 -6.32 2.05
N ALA A 8 -6.98 -6.37 1.05
CA ALA A 8 -6.61 -6.89 -0.27
C ALA A 8 -5.49 -6.05 -0.91
N ALA A 9 -5.61 -4.72 -0.88
CA ALA A 9 -4.60 -3.81 -1.42
C ALA A 9 -3.28 -3.88 -0.64
N LEU A 10 -3.34 -4.02 0.69
CA LEU A 10 -2.13 -4.19 1.52
C LEU A 10 -1.38 -5.48 1.16
N LEU A 11 -2.09 -6.61 1.02
CA LEU A 11 -1.49 -7.89 0.69
C LEU A 11 -0.90 -7.90 -0.71
N GLU A 12 -1.56 -7.28 -1.67
CA GLU A 12 -1.03 -7.12 -3.03
C GLU A 12 0.27 -6.31 -3.04
N ALA A 13 0.29 -5.16 -2.36
CA ALA A 13 1.48 -4.34 -2.23
C ALA A 13 2.61 -5.09 -1.52
N ALA A 14 2.32 -5.78 -0.43
CA ALA A 14 3.28 -6.59 0.31
C ALA A 14 3.90 -7.70 -0.55
N ASN A 15 3.08 -8.42 -1.32
CA ASN A 15 3.54 -9.47 -2.23
C ASN A 15 4.45 -8.89 -3.33
N THR A 16 4.07 -7.74 -3.90
CA THR A 16 4.86 -7.03 -4.92
C THR A 16 6.23 -6.61 -4.38
N LEU A 17 6.30 -6.22 -3.10
CA LEU A 17 7.53 -5.85 -2.41
C LEU A 17 8.25 -7.05 -1.77
N HIS A 18 7.78 -8.28 -2.01
CA HIS A 18 8.32 -9.52 -1.44
C HIS A 18 8.42 -9.51 0.10
N GLN A 19 7.47 -8.85 0.77
CA GLN A 19 7.37 -8.81 2.23
C GLN A 19 6.76 -10.11 2.75
N ALA A 20 7.55 -10.89 3.49
CA ALA A 20 7.16 -12.24 3.93
C ALA A 20 6.20 -12.27 5.14
N GLU A 21 6.15 -11.20 5.94
CA GLU A 21 5.49 -11.20 7.25
C GLU A 21 4.35 -10.17 7.37
N VAL A 22 3.40 -10.21 6.44
CA VAL A 22 2.21 -9.35 6.49
C VAL A 22 1.00 -10.12 7.03
N PRO A 23 0.31 -9.62 8.07
CA PRO A 23 -0.95 -10.21 8.53
C PRO A 23 -1.98 -10.27 7.40
N LYS A 24 -2.65 -11.42 7.27
CA LYS A 24 -3.58 -11.71 6.16
C LYS A 24 -4.97 -11.12 6.34
N GLU A 25 -5.36 -10.87 7.58
CA GLU A 25 -6.66 -10.35 7.95
C GLU A 25 -6.58 -9.63 9.29
N GLN A 26 -7.60 -8.85 9.59
CA GLN A 26 -7.78 -8.28 10.91
C GLN A 26 -8.14 -9.39 11.90
N VAL A 27 -7.44 -9.42 13.03
CA VAL A 27 -7.69 -10.37 14.12
C VAL A 27 -8.65 -9.73 15.13
N GLU A 28 -9.54 -10.51 15.74
CA GLU A 28 -10.39 -10.02 16.84
C GLU A 28 -9.54 -9.70 18.08
N GLY A 29 -9.82 -8.57 18.74
CA GLY A 29 -9.05 -8.13 19.90
C GLY A 29 -7.61 -7.70 19.58
N TYR A 30 -7.33 -7.37 18.31
CA TYR A 30 -6.01 -6.92 17.85
C TYR A 30 -5.45 -5.72 18.62
N GLU A 31 -6.31 -4.95 19.29
CA GLU A 31 -5.91 -3.83 20.15
C GLU A 31 -5.01 -4.26 21.32
N CYS A 32 -5.14 -5.52 21.76
CA CYS A 32 -4.35 -6.10 22.84
C CYS A 32 -3.21 -7.00 22.34
N ASP A 33 -3.09 -7.21 21.02
CA ASP A 33 -2.05 -8.05 20.42
C ASP A 33 -0.88 -7.17 19.96
N GLU A 34 0.07 -6.93 20.85
CA GLU A 34 1.27 -6.14 20.55
C GLU A 34 2.08 -6.71 19.37
N ALA A 35 2.15 -8.04 19.22
CA ALA A 35 2.90 -8.66 18.13
C ALA A 35 2.26 -8.35 16.78
N PHE A 36 0.93 -8.39 16.69
CA PHE A 36 0.19 -7.95 15.51
C PHE A 36 0.39 -6.45 15.25
N LEU A 37 0.27 -5.61 16.29
CA LEU A 37 0.44 -4.15 16.16
C LEU A 37 1.84 -3.78 15.68
N HIS A 38 2.89 -4.46 16.17
CA HIS A 38 4.26 -4.26 15.72
C HIS A 38 4.46 -4.65 14.25
N LYS A 39 3.90 -5.77 13.80
CA LYS A 39 3.96 -6.16 12.39
C LYS A 39 3.23 -5.17 11.49
N MET A 40 2.05 -4.72 11.90
CA MET A 40 1.30 -3.71 11.15
C MET A 40 2.01 -2.36 11.11
N HIS A 41 2.66 -1.96 12.20
CA HIS A 41 3.50 -0.76 12.24
C HIS A 41 4.63 -0.86 11.22
N HIS A 42 5.38 -1.96 11.23
CA HIS A 42 6.48 -2.19 10.30
C HIS A 42 6.03 -2.06 8.84
N VAL A 43 5.01 -2.83 8.45
CA VAL A 43 4.56 -2.90 7.06
C VAL A 43 3.95 -1.59 6.58
N LEU A 44 3.19 -0.89 7.43
CA LEU A 44 2.49 0.34 7.03
C LEU A 44 3.36 1.60 7.09
N LEU A 45 4.35 1.65 7.98
CA LEU A 45 5.05 2.89 8.33
C LEU A 45 6.57 2.83 8.22
N GLU A 46 7.19 1.65 8.20
CA GLU A 46 8.65 1.52 8.15
C GLU A 46 9.17 1.06 6.78
N VAL A 47 8.29 0.60 5.89
CA VAL A 47 8.62 0.19 4.53
C VAL A 47 8.25 1.30 3.55
N GLU A 48 9.25 1.90 2.91
CA GLU A 48 9.08 3.00 1.97
C GLU A 48 9.52 2.60 0.55
N VAL A 49 8.74 3.00 -0.45
CA VAL A 49 9.09 2.82 -1.87
C VAL A 49 9.74 4.10 -2.38
N LEU A 50 11.05 4.08 -2.60
CA LEU A 50 11.78 5.27 -3.08
C LEU A 50 11.63 5.51 -4.58
N GLU A 51 11.63 4.44 -5.37
CA GLU A 51 11.49 4.48 -6.83
C GLU A 51 10.55 3.34 -7.27
N GLY A 52 9.63 3.61 -8.18
CA GLY A 52 8.65 2.62 -8.65
C GLY A 52 7.49 3.24 -9.43
N THR A 53 6.41 2.49 -9.59
CA THR A 53 5.19 2.96 -10.26
C THR A 53 3.94 2.40 -9.58
N LEU A 54 2.90 3.20 -9.46
CA LEU A 54 1.54 2.75 -9.17
C LEU A 54 0.81 2.56 -10.50
N GLN A 55 0.14 1.43 -10.69
CA GLN A 55 -0.64 1.18 -11.90
C GLN A 55 -2.14 1.25 -11.60
N CYS A 56 -2.89 1.99 -12.41
CA CYS A 56 -4.35 1.92 -12.38
C CYS A 56 -4.80 0.55 -12.95
N PRO A 57 -5.55 -0.27 -12.20
CA PRO A 57 -5.97 -1.59 -12.67
C PRO A 57 -7.00 -1.54 -13.81
N GLU A 58 -7.72 -0.42 -13.97
CA GLU A 58 -8.77 -0.27 -14.99
C GLU A 58 -8.22 0.23 -16.33
N SER A 59 -7.39 1.27 -16.32
CA SER A 59 -6.84 1.91 -17.52
C SER A 59 -5.42 1.45 -17.89
N GLY A 60 -4.72 0.80 -16.95
CA GLY A 60 -3.31 0.44 -17.09
C GLY A 60 -2.35 1.64 -16.94
N ARG A 61 -2.85 2.85 -16.68
CA ARG A 61 -2.05 4.07 -16.50
C ARG A 61 -1.03 3.92 -15.37
N LEU A 62 0.22 4.32 -15.63
CA LEU A 62 1.32 4.29 -14.67
C LEU A 62 1.54 5.68 -14.06
N PHE A 63 1.60 5.73 -12.74
CA PHE A 63 1.94 6.89 -11.93
C PHE A 63 3.32 6.66 -11.29
N PRO A 64 4.36 7.39 -11.69
CA PRO A 64 5.70 7.15 -11.18
C PRO A 64 5.86 7.60 -9.73
N ILE A 65 6.62 6.84 -8.96
CA ILE A 65 7.15 7.20 -7.65
C ILE A 65 8.63 7.53 -7.84
N SER A 66 9.05 8.73 -7.45
CA SER A 66 10.46 9.12 -7.47
C SER A 66 10.84 9.88 -6.21
N ARG A 67 12.01 9.57 -5.64
CA ARG A 67 12.48 10.11 -4.36
C ARG A 67 11.43 9.97 -3.24
N GLY A 68 10.71 8.84 -3.25
CA GLY A 68 9.66 8.53 -2.28
C GLY A 68 8.33 9.29 -2.48
N ILE A 69 8.19 10.07 -3.56
CA ILE A 69 7.01 10.90 -3.82
C ILE A 69 6.23 10.33 -5.01
N PRO A 70 4.99 9.86 -4.83
CA PRO A 70 4.12 9.44 -5.93
C PRO A 70 3.63 10.66 -6.72
N ASN A 71 3.70 10.58 -8.05
CA ASN A 71 3.16 11.59 -8.96
C ASN A 71 1.84 11.11 -9.59
N MET A 72 0.73 11.64 -9.10
CA MET A 72 -0.64 11.33 -9.54
C MET A 72 -1.20 12.35 -10.55
N LEU A 73 -0.36 13.21 -11.13
CA LEU A 73 -0.82 14.19 -12.12
C LEU A 73 -1.28 13.51 -13.41
N LEU A 74 -2.43 13.95 -13.89
CA LEU A 74 -3.04 13.53 -15.16
C LEU A 74 -2.79 14.61 -16.22
N SER A 75 -2.72 14.22 -17.50
CA SER A 75 -2.80 15.20 -18.59
C SER A 75 -4.23 15.74 -18.71
N ASP A 76 -4.39 16.90 -19.36
CA ASP A 76 -5.71 17.49 -19.59
C ASP A 76 -6.65 16.51 -20.31
N GLU A 77 -6.15 15.76 -21.30
CA GLU A 77 -6.90 14.72 -22.01
C GLU A 77 -7.35 13.57 -21.08
N GLU A 78 -6.53 13.18 -20.10
CA GLU A 78 -6.84 12.12 -19.14
C GLU A 78 -7.87 12.56 -18.09
N THR A 79 -8.01 13.87 -17.83
CA THR A 79 -8.96 14.39 -16.84
C THR A 79 -10.40 14.50 -17.35
N GLU A 80 -10.60 14.52 -18.66
CA GLU A 80 -11.92 14.67 -19.30
C GLU A 80 -12.55 13.33 -19.72
N SER A 81 -11.85 12.22 -19.48
CA SER A 81 -12.25 10.85 -19.86
C SER A 81 -13.11 10.15 -18.82
#